data_AF-A0A847NQM5-F1
#
_entry.id   AF-A0A847NQM5-F1
#
_cell.length_a   1.000
_cell.length_b   1.000
_cell.length_c   1.000
_cell.angle_alpha   90.00
_cell.angle_beta   90.00
_cell.angle_gamma   90.00
#
_symmetry.space_group_name_H-M   'P 1'
#
loop_
_entity.id
_entity.type
_entity.pdbx_description
1 polymer ?
#
loop_
_entity_poly.entity_id
_entity_poly.type
_entity_poly.pdbx_seq_one_letter_code
_entity_poly.pdbx_strand_id
1 'polypeptide(L)'
;MKDRLLKAYHFSGTWTGTIIIVLLIIFFFAQAFVIPSGSMRHSLLIGDFLFVKKFSYGVPTPHIPWIEVPILPDFNKDGHLIRGKKPERGDIVVFRYPHNKKVHFVKRNFAVGGDEVIYTINEMYLRPHEGDAFIEASYDAKDIVTLNGKKFVKEPYKNLGIHYDEKVDLLSLTLKYLTANKFAMTPTIVDELPTLDERLNFNAYYIKVPENEYFMIGDN
;
A
#
# COMPACT_ATOMS: atom_id res chain seq x y z
N MET A 1 -27.70 -22.53 -28.91
CA MET A 1 -27.26 -21.56 -27.88
C MET A 1 -28.15 -21.63 -26.63
N LYS A 2 -29.49 -21.65 -26.77
CA LYS A 2 -30.44 -21.81 -25.64
C LYS A 2 -30.21 -23.07 -24.79
N ASP A 3 -29.93 -24.22 -25.39
CA ASP A 3 -29.72 -25.47 -24.64
C ASP A 3 -28.44 -25.46 -23.78
N ARG A 4 -27.39 -24.75 -24.21
CA ARG A 4 -26.15 -24.61 -23.41
C ARG A 4 -26.38 -23.69 -22.21
N LEU A 5 -27.16 -22.62 -22.39
CA LEU A 5 -27.58 -21.73 -21.32
C LEU A 5 -28.48 -22.45 -20.31
N LEU A 6 -29.44 -23.25 -20.77
CA LEU A 6 -30.32 -24.03 -19.89
C LEU A 6 -29.51 -25.05 -19.06
N LYS A 7 -28.58 -25.77 -19.69
CA LYS A 7 -27.69 -26.70 -19.00
C LYS A 7 -26.81 -26.00 -17.96
N ALA A 8 -26.26 -24.82 -18.29
CA ALA A 8 -25.46 -24.03 -17.35
C ALA A 8 -26.32 -23.53 -16.17
N TYR A 9 -27.56 -23.11 -16.42
CA TYR A 9 -28.51 -22.73 -15.39
C TYR A 9 -28.81 -23.90 -14.44
N HIS A 10 -29.17 -25.07 -14.98
CA HIS A 10 -29.41 -26.27 -14.17
C HIS A 10 -28.17 -26.68 -13.37
N PHE A 11 -26.99 -26.63 -13.99
CA PHE A 11 -25.72 -26.89 -13.29
C PHE A 11 -25.49 -25.90 -12.14
N SER A 12 -25.71 -24.60 -12.34
CA SER A 12 -25.55 -23.58 -11.30
C SER A 12 -26.48 -23.79 -10.10
N GLY A 13 -27.65 -24.41 -10.31
CA GLY A 13 -28.59 -24.75 -9.23
C GLY A 13 -28.24 -26.03 -8.47
N THR A 14 -27.28 -26.82 -8.95
CA THR A 14 -26.78 -27.99 -8.20
C THR A 14 -25.84 -27.55 -7.07
N TRP A 15 -25.70 -28.37 -6.04
CA TRP A 15 -24.77 -28.09 -4.95
C TRP A 15 -23.31 -28.06 -5.43
N THR A 16 -22.92 -28.95 -6.34
CA THR A 16 -21.59 -28.98 -6.94
C THR A 16 -21.31 -27.75 -7.80
N GLY A 17 -22.24 -27.37 -8.67
CA GLY A 17 -22.12 -26.16 -9.48
C GLY A 17 -22.05 -24.89 -8.64
N THR A 18 -22.90 -24.79 -7.60
CA THR A 18 -22.84 -23.70 -6.63
C THR A 18 -21.46 -23.59 -5.98
N ILE A 19 -20.91 -24.69 -5.45
CA ILE A 19 -19.58 -24.69 -4.81
C ILE A 19 -18.49 -24.22 -5.79
N ILE A 20 -18.48 -24.75 -7.01
CA ILE A 20 -17.47 -24.40 -8.02
C ILE A 20 -17.54 -22.90 -8.35
N ILE A 21 -18.75 -22.37 -8.55
CA ILE A 21 -18.96 -20.95 -8.86
C ILE A 21 -18.48 -20.08 -7.69
N VAL A 22 -18.86 -20.42 -6.45
CA VAL A 22 -18.46 -19.67 -5.24
C VAL A 22 -16.94 -19.69 -5.08
N LEU A 23 -16.29 -20.84 -5.23
CA LEU A 23 -14.83 -20.96 -5.16
C LEU A 23 -14.14 -20.12 -6.25
N LEU A 24 -14.65 -20.16 -7.47
CA LEU A 24 -14.13 -19.35 -8.57
C LEU A 24 -14.22 -17.85 -8.27
N ILE A 25 -15.34 -17.39 -7.69
CA ILE A 25 -15.52 -16.00 -7.26
C ILE A 25 -14.52 -15.63 -6.16
N ILE A 26 -14.42 -16.44 -5.11
CA ILE A 26 -13.54 -16.18 -3.95
C ILE A 26 -12.05 -16.19 -4.34
N PHE A 27 -11.67 -17.08 -5.26
CA PHE A 27 -10.28 -17.21 -5.68
C PHE A 27 -9.83 -16.08 -6.60
N PHE A 28 -10.68 -15.62 -7.52
CA PHE A 28 -10.23 -14.77 -8.61
C PHE A 28 -10.91 -13.40 -8.71
N PHE A 29 -12.14 -13.26 -8.21
CA PHE A 29 -12.93 -12.07 -8.45
C PHE A 29 -12.95 -11.14 -7.26
N ALA A 30 -13.41 -11.65 -6.11
CA ALA A 30 -13.64 -10.81 -4.95
C ALA A 30 -13.37 -11.53 -3.64
N GLN A 31 -12.91 -10.76 -2.66
CA GLN A 31 -12.75 -11.23 -1.29
C GLN A 31 -13.27 -10.18 -0.31
N ALA A 32 -14.04 -10.65 0.66
CA ALA A 32 -14.50 -9.82 1.76
C ALA A 32 -13.44 -9.79 2.87
N PHE A 33 -13.19 -8.60 3.42
CA PHE A 33 -12.32 -8.41 4.59
C PHE A 33 -13.05 -7.57 5.64
N VAL A 34 -12.73 -7.81 6.90
CA VAL A 34 -13.13 -6.93 8.01
C VAL A 34 -11.89 -6.20 8.49
N ILE A 35 -11.95 -4.88 8.62
CA ILE A 35 -10.82 -4.08 9.10
C ILE A 35 -10.60 -4.31 10.61
N PRO A 36 -9.48 -4.96 11.02
CA PRO A 36 -9.27 -5.31 12.41
C PRO A 36 -8.57 -4.20 13.21
N SER A 37 -7.94 -3.25 12.52
CA SER A 37 -7.05 -2.24 13.13
C SER A 37 -7.31 -0.86 12.55
N GLY A 38 -7.17 0.17 13.38
CA GLY A 38 -7.39 1.57 13.00
C GLY A 38 -6.26 2.21 12.20
N SER A 39 -5.41 1.45 11.52
CA SER A 39 -4.30 2.07 10.80
C SER A 39 -4.72 2.87 9.57
N MET A 40 -5.96 2.65 9.13
CA MET A 40 -6.58 3.37 8.03
C MET A 40 -7.74 4.23 8.55
N ARG A 41 -7.83 4.54 9.86
CA ARG A 41 -9.06 5.02 10.53
C ARG A 41 -9.73 6.24 9.89
N HIS A 42 -8.98 7.10 9.21
CA HIS A 42 -9.53 8.27 8.54
C HIS A 42 -10.08 8.00 7.13
N SER A 43 -9.77 6.83 6.56
CA SER A 43 -10.36 6.32 5.31
C SER A 43 -11.28 5.12 5.53
N LEU A 44 -10.94 4.23 6.46
CA LEU A 44 -11.59 2.96 6.76
C LEU A 44 -11.62 2.73 8.27
N LEU A 45 -12.82 2.63 8.84
CA LEU A 45 -13.03 2.47 10.27
C LEU A 45 -12.86 1.01 10.71
N ILE A 46 -12.56 0.83 12.00
CA ILE A 46 -12.50 -0.51 12.60
C ILE A 46 -13.89 -1.13 12.54
N GLY A 47 -13.98 -2.36 12.01
CA GLY A 47 -15.24 -3.07 11.80
C GLY A 47 -15.85 -2.89 10.40
N ASP A 48 -15.29 -2.02 9.56
CA ASP A 48 -15.76 -1.89 8.17
C ASP A 48 -15.55 -3.18 7.39
N PHE A 49 -16.55 -3.53 6.57
CA PHE A 49 -16.49 -4.64 5.63
C PHE A 49 -16.05 -4.14 4.25
N LEU A 50 -14.89 -4.60 3.80
CA LEU A 50 -14.37 -4.30 2.47
C LEU A 50 -14.72 -5.41 1.49
N PHE A 51 -15.15 -5.03 0.29
CA PHE A 51 -15.27 -5.94 -0.84
C PHE A 51 -14.16 -5.63 -1.84
N VAL A 52 -13.11 -6.46 -1.84
CA VAL A 52 -11.87 -6.18 -2.57
C VAL A 52 -11.86 -6.93 -3.89
N LYS A 53 -11.58 -6.20 -4.97
CA LYS A 53 -11.36 -6.76 -6.31
C LYS A 53 -9.97 -7.40 -6.40
N LYS A 54 -9.91 -8.72 -6.58
CA LYS A 54 -8.63 -9.46 -6.57
C LYS A 54 -7.81 -9.30 -7.84
N PHE A 55 -8.46 -8.92 -8.95
CA PHE A 55 -7.85 -8.90 -10.28
C PHE A 55 -7.43 -7.52 -10.77
N SER A 56 -7.45 -6.49 -9.90
CA SER A 56 -7.07 -5.12 -10.27
C SER A 56 -5.62 -5.02 -10.76
N TYR A 57 -4.71 -5.78 -10.14
CA TYR A 57 -3.28 -5.76 -10.42
C TYR A 57 -2.77 -7.03 -11.13
N GLY A 58 -3.69 -7.74 -11.80
CA GLY A 58 -3.45 -9.07 -12.35
C GLY A 58 -4.16 -10.14 -11.54
N VAL A 59 -4.12 -11.38 -12.02
CA VAL A 59 -4.78 -12.51 -11.37
C VAL A 59 -3.83 -13.13 -10.35
N PRO A 60 -4.08 -13.00 -9.04
CA PRO A 60 -3.21 -13.56 -8.03
C PRO A 60 -3.30 -15.09 -8.02
N THR A 61 -2.23 -15.73 -7.55
CA THR A 61 -2.24 -17.17 -7.30
C THR A 61 -3.32 -17.49 -6.26
N PRO A 62 -4.27 -18.39 -6.56
CA PRO A 62 -5.38 -18.67 -5.67
C PRO A 62 -4.88 -19.36 -4.41
N HIS A 63 -5.40 -18.93 -3.26
CA HIS A 63 -5.06 -19.50 -1.95
C HIS A 63 -6.33 -19.99 -1.28
N ILE A 64 -6.21 -21.09 -0.54
CA ILE A 64 -7.31 -21.61 0.28
C ILE A 64 -7.64 -20.54 1.33
N PRO A 65 -8.91 -20.08 1.44
CA PRO A 65 -9.29 -19.09 2.42
C PRO A 65 -8.99 -19.60 3.84
N TRP A 66 -8.74 -18.69 4.78
CA TRP A 66 -8.44 -18.97 6.19
C TRP A 66 -7.06 -19.57 6.47
N ILE A 67 -6.58 -20.49 5.63
CA ILE A 67 -5.29 -21.17 5.81
C ILE A 67 -4.17 -20.47 5.00
N GLU A 68 -4.54 -19.72 3.95
CA GLU A 68 -3.63 -18.98 3.07
C GLU A 68 -2.54 -19.89 2.47
N VAL A 69 -2.92 -21.09 2.05
CA VAL A 69 -2.05 -22.03 1.33
C VAL A 69 -2.28 -21.89 -0.17
N PRO A 70 -1.23 -21.68 -0.99
CA PRO A 70 -1.38 -21.58 -2.44
C PRO A 70 -1.84 -22.92 -3.03
N ILE A 71 -2.82 -22.85 -3.93
CA ILE A 71 -3.38 -24.04 -4.62
C ILE A 71 -2.51 -24.43 -5.82
N LEU A 72 -1.78 -23.46 -6.39
CA LEU A 72 -0.88 -23.63 -7.51
C LEU A 72 0.51 -23.11 -7.14
N PRO A 73 1.59 -23.71 -7.68
CA PRO A 73 2.91 -23.14 -7.52
C PRO A 73 2.99 -21.77 -8.21
N ASP A 74 3.77 -20.87 -7.61
CA ASP A 74 4.04 -19.57 -8.19
C ASP A 74 5.09 -19.71 -9.30
N PHE A 75 4.62 -19.89 -10.54
CA PHE A 75 5.47 -20.09 -11.71
C PHE A 75 6.34 -18.87 -12.03
N ASN A 76 5.85 -17.67 -11.73
CA ASN A 76 6.48 -16.40 -12.11
C ASN A 76 7.28 -15.76 -10.97
N LYS A 77 7.20 -16.32 -9.76
CA LYS A 77 7.81 -15.81 -8.52
C LYS A 77 7.37 -14.38 -8.15
N ASP A 78 6.18 -13.98 -8.58
CA ASP A 78 5.61 -12.65 -8.33
C ASP A 78 4.21 -12.74 -7.68
N GLY A 79 3.78 -13.93 -7.30
CA GLY A 79 2.48 -14.19 -6.70
C GLY A 79 1.30 -14.15 -7.66
N HIS A 80 1.51 -13.99 -8.98
CA HIS A 80 0.46 -13.84 -9.97
C HIS A 80 0.48 -14.92 -11.05
N LEU A 81 -0.71 -15.45 -11.37
CA LEU A 81 -0.91 -16.31 -12.55
C LEU A 81 -0.85 -15.48 -13.83
N ILE A 82 -1.43 -14.28 -13.80
CA ILE A 82 -1.45 -13.34 -14.92
C ILE A 82 -1.03 -11.98 -14.37
N ARG A 83 0.07 -11.43 -14.90
CA ARG A 83 0.51 -10.07 -14.58
C ARG A 83 -0.50 -9.05 -15.09
N GLY A 84 -0.79 -8.05 -14.28
CA GLY A 84 -1.65 -6.93 -14.66
C GLY A 84 -0.94 -5.59 -14.46
N LYS A 85 -1.74 -4.54 -14.26
CA LYS A 85 -1.23 -3.23 -13.86
C LYS A 85 -0.57 -3.31 -12.49
N LYS A 86 0.41 -2.44 -12.25
CA LYS A 86 1.02 -2.28 -10.92
C LYS A 86 0.18 -1.30 -10.09
N PRO A 87 0.19 -1.41 -8.74
CA PRO A 87 -0.35 -0.37 -7.87
C PRO A 87 0.21 1.01 -8.20
N GLU A 88 -0.68 1.99 -8.29
CA GLU A 88 -0.37 3.38 -8.56
C GLU A 88 -0.27 4.17 -7.25
N ARG A 89 0.36 5.33 -7.32
CA ARG A 89 0.51 6.28 -6.21
C ARG A 89 -0.88 6.68 -5.66
N GLY A 90 -1.05 6.58 -4.35
CA GLY A 90 -2.29 6.90 -3.64
C GLY A 90 -3.29 5.74 -3.51
N ASP A 91 -3.09 4.63 -4.23
CA ASP A 91 -3.99 3.46 -4.18
C ASP A 91 -4.07 2.87 -2.77
N ILE A 92 -5.26 2.44 -2.35
CA ILE A 92 -5.43 1.60 -1.16
C ILE A 92 -5.35 0.15 -1.60
N VAL A 93 -4.35 -0.57 -1.09
CA VAL A 93 -4.03 -1.93 -1.51
C VAL A 93 -4.16 -2.88 -0.35
N VAL A 94 -4.78 -4.03 -0.62
CA VAL A 94 -4.76 -5.18 0.28
C VAL A 94 -3.68 -6.14 -0.18
N PHE A 95 -2.71 -6.42 0.69
CA PHE A 95 -1.58 -7.30 0.38
C PHE A 95 -1.24 -8.20 1.57
N ARG A 96 -0.52 -9.28 1.30
CA ARG A 96 -0.02 -10.18 2.34
C ARG A 96 1.20 -9.58 2.99
N TYR A 97 1.22 -9.53 4.32
CA TYR A 97 2.35 -9.00 5.07
C TYR A 97 3.63 -9.80 4.77
N PRO A 98 4.74 -9.17 4.32
CA PRO A 98 5.93 -9.89 3.88
C PRO A 98 6.54 -10.84 4.92
N HIS A 99 6.50 -10.47 6.21
CA HIS A 99 7.05 -11.30 7.29
C HIS A 99 6.08 -12.40 7.76
N ASN A 100 4.77 -12.27 7.48
CA ASN A 100 3.78 -13.30 7.78
C ASN A 100 2.65 -13.28 6.74
N LYS A 101 2.79 -14.11 5.70
CA LYS A 101 1.87 -14.16 4.56
C LYS A 101 0.44 -14.61 4.89
N LYS A 102 0.19 -15.09 6.12
CA LYS A 102 -1.17 -15.40 6.61
C LYS A 102 -1.98 -14.16 6.97
N VAL A 103 -1.30 -13.03 7.16
CA VAL A 103 -1.92 -11.76 7.57
C VAL A 103 -2.03 -10.84 6.37
N HIS A 104 -3.22 -10.27 6.18
CA HIS A 104 -3.46 -9.24 5.17
C HIS A 104 -3.39 -7.85 5.80
N PHE A 105 -2.67 -6.96 5.15
CA PHE A 105 -2.62 -5.54 5.49
C PHE A 105 -3.40 -4.75 4.46
N VAL A 106 -4.07 -3.69 4.93
CA VAL A 106 -4.70 -2.67 4.10
C VAL A 106 -3.96 -1.38 4.35
N LYS A 107 -3.30 -0.84 3.32
CA LYS A 107 -2.46 0.36 3.41
C LYS A 107 -2.59 1.19 2.15
N ARG A 108 -2.16 2.44 2.24
CA ARG A 108 -2.02 3.34 1.09
C ARG A 108 -0.64 3.20 0.48
N ASN A 109 -0.59 3.10 -0.84
CA ASN A 109 0.64 3.11 -1.61
C ASN A 109 1.14 4.56 -1.75
N PHE A 110 2.02 5.00 -0.87
CA PHE A 110 2.50 6.38 -0.86
C PHE A 110 3.45 6.66 -2.02
N ALA A 111 4.37 5.73 -2.29
CA ALA A 111 5.38 5.86 -3.32
C ALA A 111 5.66 4.52 -4.02
N VAL A 112 5.98 4.58 -5.31
CA VAL A 112 6.32 3.41 -6.13
C VAL A 112 7.84 3.31 -6.32
N GLY A 113 8.33 2.16 -6.79
CA GLY A 113 9.74 1.96 -7.09
C GLY A 113 10.36 3.10 -7.92
N GLY A 114 11.55 3.53 -7.50
CA GLY A 114 12.27 4.66 -8.07
C GLY A 114 12.02 6.00 -7.37
N ASP A 115 10.87 6.17 -6.70
CA ASP A 115 10.52 7.41 -6.01
C ASP A 115 11.40 7.66 -4.79
N GLU A 116 11.54 8.92 -4.40
CA GLU A 116 12.22 9.33 -3.18
C GLU A 116 11.19 9.86 -2.16
N VAL A 117 11.35 9.46 -0.90
CA VAL A 117 10.48 9.89 0.20
C VAL A 117 11.32 10.47 1.32
N ILE A 118 10.93 11.65 1.81
CA ILE A 118 11.48 12.27 3.01
C ILE A 118 10.37 12.32 4.07
N TYR A 119 10.71 12.03 5.33
CA TYR A 119 9.80 12.03 6.47
C TYR A 119 10.40 12.80 7.66
N THR A 120 9.67 13.78 8.20
CA THR A 120 10.07 14.65 9.32
C THR A 120 9.16 14.54 10.53
N ILE A 121 8.63 13.34 10.82
CA ILE A 121 7.67 13.04 11.90
C ILE A 121 6.25 13.55 11.62
N ASN A 122 6.12 14.84 11.30
CA ASN A 122 4.83 15.50 11.08
C ASN A 122 4.52 15.73 9.60
N GLU A 123 5.50 15.52 8.72
CA GLU A 123 5.36 15.79 7.30
C GLU A 123 6.11 14.72 6.48
N MET A 124 5.53 14.36 5.35
CA MET A 124 6.12 13.54 4.32
C MET A 124 6.20 14.31 3.01
N TYR A 125 7.27 14.03 2.29
CA TYR A 125 7.58 14.65 1.03
C TYR A 125 7.84 13.55 0.02
N LEU A 126 7.16 13.63 -1.12
CA LEU A 126 7.26 12.68 -2.22
C LEU A 126 7.99 13.33 -3.39
N ARG A 127 8.97 12.64 -3.93
CA ARG A 127 9.54 12.94 -5.23
C ARG A 127 9.26 11.77 -6.18
N PRO A 128 8.33 11.94 -7.13
CA PRO A 128 8.15 11.03 -8.24
C PRO A 128 9.46 10.86 -9.03
N HIS A 129 9.81 9.63 -9.40
CA HIS A 129 11.01 9.31 -10.18
C HIS A 129 11.05 10.00 -11.55
N GLU A 130 9.90 10.44 -12.08
CA GLU A 130 9.75 11.20 -13.31
C GLU A 130 10.44 12.59 -13.23
N GLY A 131 10.66 13.12 -12.02
CA GLY A 131 11.47 14.31 -11.77
C GLY A 131 10.71 15.64 -11.76
N ASP A 132 11.48 16.75 -11.76
CA ASP A 132 10.97 18.11 -11.49
C ASP A 132 9.90 18.57 -12.47
N ALA A 133 10.12 18.34 -13.77
CA ALA A 133 9.16 18.74 -14.80
C ALA A 133 7.81 18.03 -14.65
N PHE A 134 7.82 16.77 -14.22
CA PHE A 134 6.59 16.03 -13.93
C PHE A 134 5.88 16.60 -12.71
N ILE A 135 6.64 16.94 -11.65
CA ILE A 135 6.09 17.51 -10.42
C ILE A 135 5.38 18.84 -10.72
N GLU A 136 6.03 19.73 -11.47
CA GLU A 136 5.47 21.03 -11.85
C GLU A 136 4.21 20.91 -12.71
N ALA A 137 4.12 19.88 -13.55
CA ALA A 137 2.96 19.65 -14.40
C ALA A 137 1.79 18.95 -13.69
N SER A 138 2.07 18.18 -12.63
CA SER A 138 1.09 17.26 -12.03
C SER A 138 0.57 17.68 -10.66
N TYR A 139 1.24 18.62 -9.99
CA TYR A 139 0.90 19.05 -8.62
C TYR A 139 0.75 20.57 -8.51
N ASP A 140 -0.02 21.00 -7.51
CA ASP A 140 -0.23 22.42 -7.24
C ASP A 140 1.09 23.07 -6.77
N ALA A 141 1.42 24.23 -7.34
CA ALA A 141 2.65 24.96 -7.00
C ALA A 141 2.81 25.29 -5.50
N LYS A 142 1.70 25.38 -4.76
CA LYS A 142 1.69 25.62 -3.30
C LYS A 142 2.21 24.43 -2.49
N ASP A 143 2.12 23.22 -3.05
CA ASP A 143 2.50 21.97 -2.39
C ASP A 143 3.92 21.54 -2.83
N ILE A 144 4.55 22.26 -3.76
CA ILE A 144 5.90 21.97 -4.23
C ILE A 144 6.93 22.72 -3.38
N VAL A 145 7.89 21.98 -2.83
CA VAL A 145 9.03 22.51 -2.10
C VAL A 145 10.34 22.09 -2.76
N THR A 146 11.41 22.86 -2.57
CA THR A 146 12.75 22.48 -3.01
C THR A 146 13.55 22.08 -1.78
N LEU A 147 14.05 20.85 -1.77
CA LEU A 147 14.82 20.26 -0.68
C LEU A 147 16.11 19.69 -1.26
N ASN A 148 17.27 20.10 -0.74
CA ASN A 148 18.59 19.70 -1.24
C ASN A 148 18.73 19.87 -2.77
N GLY A 149 18.18 20.96 -3.32
CA GLY A 149 18.22 21.28 -4.74
C GLY A 149 17.31 20.45 -5.66
N LYS A 150 16.42 19.61 -5.11
CA LYS A 150 15.42 18.82 -5.86
C LYS A 150 14.01 19.22 -5.47
N LYS A 151 13.05 19.14 -6.42
CA LYS A 151 11.63 19.39 -6.10
C LYS A 151 10.98 18.17 -5.44
N PHE A 152 10.19 18.42 -4.40
CA PHE A 152 9.35 17.44 -3.73
C PHE A 152 7.94 17.99 -3.59
N VAL A 153 6.96 17.08 -3.59
CA VAL A 153 5.58 17.37 -3.24
C VAL A 153 5.41 17.13 -1.75
N LYS A 154 5.08 18.19 -1.02
CA LYS A 154 4.73 18.14 0.39
C LYS A 154 3.33 17.55 0.55
N GLU A 155 3.19 16.55 1.40
CA GLU A 155 1.90 16.03 1.85
C GLU A 155 0.91 15.67 0.71
N PRO A 156 1.34 14.93 -0.34
CA PRO A 156 0.56 14.73 -1.57
C PRO A 156 -0.83 14.09 -1.36
N TYR A 157 -1.05 13.42 -0.22
CA TYR A 157 -2.29 12.72 0.09
C TYR A 157 -2.93 13.15 1.40
N LYS A 158 -2.59 14.33 1.93
CA LYS A 158 -3.18 14.86 3.17
C LYS A 158 -4.70 14.93 3.12
N ASN A 159 -5.27 15.27 1.96
CA ASN A 159 -6.72 15.32 1.76
C ASN A 159 -7.37 13.95 1.52
N LEU A 160 -6.56 12.88 1.40
CA LEU A 160 -7.04 11.51 1.21
C LEU A 160 -7.03 10.70 2.51
N GLY A 161 -6.77 11.34 3.65
CA GLY A 161 -6.90 10.73 4.97
C GLY A 161 -5.60 10.50 5.73
N ILE A 162 -4.42 10.90 5.23
CA ILE A 162 -3.20 10.84 6.06
C ILE A 162 -3.29 11.89 7.17
N HIS A 163 -3.20 11.44 8.42
CA HIS A 163 -3.17 12.29 9.60
C HIS A 163 -2.07 11.86 10.57
N TYR A 164 -1.59 12.83 11.35
CA TYR A 164 -0.59 12.64 12.38
C TYR A 164 -1.25 12.84 13.74
N ASP A 165 -1.27 11.81 14.60
CA ASP A 165 -1.85 11.91 15.94
C ASP A 165 -0.86 12.57 16.91
N GLU A 166 -1.17 13.80 17.33
CA GLU A 166 -0.36 14.57 18.30
C GLU A 166 -0.17 13.87 19.65
N LYS A 167 -1.01 12.90 20.00
CA LYS A 167 -0.89 12.12 21.24
C LYS A 167 0.18 11.04 21.16
N VAL A 168 0.65 10.72 19.96
CA VAL A 168 1.67 9.71 19.74
C VAL A 168 3.02 10.39 19.63
N ASP A 169 3.94 10.01 20.52
CA ASP A 169 5.34 10.41 20.40
C ASP A 169 6.02 9.63 19.28
N LEU A 170 5.79 10.10 18.04
CA LEU A 170 6.32 9.52 16.82
C LEU A 170 7.86 9.63 16.76
N LEU A 171 8.46 10.66 17.38
CA LEU A 171 9.91 10.79 17.43
C LEU A 171 10.52 9.66 18.26
N SER A 172 10.04 9.45 19.48
CA SER A 172 10.50 8.34 20.32
C SER A 172 10.24 6.98 19.67
N LEU A 173 9.09 6.81 19.00
CA LEU A 173 8.75 5.58 18.29
C LEU A 173 9.71 5.30 17.13
N THR A 174 9.98 6.29 16.29
CA THR A 174 10.89 6.15 15.14
C THR A 174 12.31 5.88 15.60
N LEU A 175 12.81 6.59 16.63
CA LEU A 175 14.12 6.34 17.24
C LEU A 175 14.22 4.92 17.82
N LYS A 176 13.16 4.40 18.43
CA LYS A 176 13.11 3.01 18.92
C LYS A 176 13.22 2.00 17.78
N TYR A 177 12.53 2.21 16.66
CA TYR A 177 12.65 1.31 15.50
C TYR A 177 14.01 1.45 14.80
N LEU A 178 14.55 2.66 14.73
CA LEU A 178 15.85 2.95 14.16
C LEU A 178 16.96 2.23 14.93
N THR A 179 16.99 2.39 16.26
CA THR A 179 17.96 1.72 17.16
C THR A 179 17.83 0.20 17.15
N ALA A 180 16.65 -0.34 16.84
CA ALA A 180 16.41 -1.76 16.66
C ALA A 180 16.76 -2.29 15.25
N ASN A 181 17.27 -1.47 14.34
CA ASN A 181 17.47 -1.79 12.92
C ASN A 181 16.19 -2.33 12.24
N LYS A 182 15.03 -1.81 12.66
CA LYS A 182 13.70 -2.18 12.15
C LYS A 182 13.00 -1.02 11.43
N PHE A 183 13.71 0.08 11.22
CA PHE A 183 13.21 1.23 10.48
C PHE A 183 13.72 1.18 9.05
N ALA A 184 12.81 1.30 8.08
CA ALA A 184 13.14 1.12 6.66
C ALA A 184 13.88 2.32 6.05
N MET A 185 13.74 3.51 6.64
CA MET A 185 14.33 4.75 6.13
C MET A 185 15.66 5.04 6.85
N THR A 186 16.52 5.81 6.20
CA THR A 186 17.83 6.23 6.73
C THR A 186 17.76 7.66 7.26
N PRO A 187 18.36 7.97 8.42
CA PRO A 187 18.50 9.35 8.88
C PRO A 187 19.28 10.22 7.88
N THR A 188 18.83 11.45 7.65
CA THR A 188 19.48 12.42 6.75
C THR A 188 19.34 13.84 7.27
N ILE A 189 20.21 14.73 6.78
CA ILE A 189 20.10 16.18 6.97
C ILE A 189 19.48 16.78 5.70
N VAL A 190 18.52 17.67 5.87
CA VAL A 190 17.89 18.48 4.83
C VAL A 190 17.89 19.93 5.30
N ASP A 191 18.73 20.78 4.70
CA ASP A 191 19.01 22.11 5.22
C ASP A 191 17.78 23.01 5.30
N GLU A 192 16.80 22.80 4.41
CA GLU A 192 15.57 23.58 4.35
C GLU A 192 14.51 23.16 5.38
N LEU A 193 14.72 22.06 6.11
CA LEU A 193 13.76 21.53 7.10
C LEU A 193 14.17 21.86 8.54
N PRO A 194 13.20 22.10 9.44
CA PRO A 194 13.49 22.37 10.84
C PRO A 194 14.14 21.17 11.54
N THR A 195 14.91 21.43 12.60
CA THR A 195 15.48 20.37 13.45
C THR A 195 14.39 19.60 14.17
N LEU A 196 14.48 18.26 14.18
CA LEU A 196 13.54 17.40 14.92
C LEU A 196 13.74 17.51 16.44
N ASP A 197 14.99 17.44 16.88
CA ASP A 197 15.43 17.57 18.27
C ASP A 197 16.89 18.05 18.25
N GLU A 198 17.25 18.99 19.11
CA GLU A 198 18.59 19.59 19.17
C GLU A 198 19.69 18.56 19.49
N ARG A 199 19.32 17.40 20.04
CA ARG A 199 20.25 16.31 20.39
C ARG A 199 20.53 15.37 19.23
N LEU A 200 19.75 15.46 18.14
CA LEU A 200 19.91 14.61 16.96
C LEU A 200 20.81 15.28 15.93
N ASN A 201 21.65 14.47 15.29
CA ASN A 201 22.53 14.89 14.20
C ASN A 201 21.87 14.76 12.81
N PHE A 202 20.54 14.67 12.76
CA PHE A 202 19.73 14.57 11.56
C PHE A 202 18.37 15.22 11.83
N ASN A 203 17.69 15.65 10.77
CA ASN A 203 16.39 16.32 10.88
C ASN A 203 15.31 15.69 9.99
N ALA A 204 15.64 14.65 9.23
CA ALA A 204 14.66 13.90 8.47
C ALA A 204 15.09 12.43 8.29
N TYR A 205 14.16 11.63 7.81
CA TYR A 205 14.41 10.28 7.33
C TYR A 205 14.19 10.22 5.82
N TYR A 206 15.03 9.48 5.12
CA TYR A 206 15.01 9.35 3.67
C TYR A 206 14.94 7.89 3.24
N ILE A 207 14.22 7.63 2.15
CA ILE A 207 14.31 6.37 1.42
C ILE A 207 14.14 6.63 -0.07
N LYS A 208 14.96 5.97 -0.88
CA LYS A 208 14.66 5.76 -2.29
C LYS A 208 14.01 4.38 -2.43
N VAL A 209 12.77 4.33 -2.88
CA VAL A 209 12.02 3.08 -2.98
C VAL A 209 12.72 2.17 -4.00
N PRO A 210 13.13 0.95 -3.62
CA PRO A 210 13.77 0.03 -4.56
C PRO A 210 12.88 -0.29 -5.76
N GLU A 211 13.53 -0.62 -6.89
CA GLU A 211 12.81 -1.06 -8.08
C GLU A 211 11.96 -2.31 -7.78
N ASN A 212 10.69 -2.28 -8.20
CA ASN A 212 9.66 -3.31 -7.91
C ASN A 212 9.23 -3.43 -6.44
N GLU A 213 9.57 -2.46 -5.60
CA GLU A 213 9.00 -2.32 -4.26
C GLU A 213 8.04 -1.14 -4.19
N TYR A 214 7.32 -1.05 -3.06
CA TYR A 214 6.31 -0.04 -2.80
C TYR A 214 6.47 0.47 -1.37
N PHE A 215 6.31 1.77 -1.18
CA PHE A 215 6.29 2.38 0.16
C PHE A 215 4.85 2.50 0.64
N MET A 216 4.46 1.58 1.52
CA MET A 216 3.09 1.44 2.02
C MET A 216 2.95 2.08 3.41
N ILE A 217 1.94 2.94 3.59
CA ILE A 217 1.70 3.66 4.84
C ILE A 217 0.27 3.47 5.36
N GLY A 218 0.08 3.68 6.67
CA GLY A 218 -1.24 3.94 7.23
C GLY A 218 -1.66 5.39 7.03
N ASP A 219 -2.91 5.68 7.38
CA ASP A 219 -3.52 7.01 7.36
C ASP A 219 -3.52 7.64 8.78
N ASN A 220 -2.71 7.12 9.69
CA ASN A 220 -2.71 7.47 11.12
C ASN A 220 -1.31 7.47 11.76
#